data_AF-A0AA39YUR9-F1
#
_entry.id   AF-A0AA39YUR9-F1
#
_cell.length_a   1.000
_cell.length_b   1.000
_cell.length_c   1.000
_cell.angle_alpha   90.00
_cell.angle_beta   90.00
_cell.angle_gamma   90.00
#
_symmetry.space_group_name_H-M   'P 1'
#
loop_
_entity.id
_entity.type
_entity.pdbx_description
1 polymer ?
#
loop_
_entity_poly.entity_id
_entity_poly.type
_entity_poly.pdbx_seq_one_letter_code
_entity_poly.pdbx_strand_id
1 'polypeptide(L)'
;MDGFSANAASTIALSIATQSQTTASQITSAIGNPSPSPNVAPSTTPAKLAFLSTRLQQLSQHAHQLGEALLDAKAVAGSLQAGLSEVLPEADADVGRLAESVGKVKGEDVEGGRIDEGSVDGWVEVMAAVSRVVIFATQILTIDNEAEQERRMDHEEAKELFTAPGLVRKRVSLGELVKSA
;
A
#
# COMPACT_ATOMS: atom_id res chain seq x y z
N MET A 1 13.05 0.60 -25.03
CA MET A 1 11.88 1.02 -24.23
C MET A 1 11.11 -0.26 -24.00
N ASP A 2 11.32 -0.88 -22.84
CA ASP A 2 10.50 -2.03 -22.46
C ASP A 2 9.10 -1.48 -22.21
N GLY A 3 8.18 -1.82 -23.11
CA GLY A 3 6.85 -1.25 -23.17
C GLY A 3 6.05 -1.62 -21.93
N PHE A 4 5.31 -0.65 -21.40
CA PHE A 4 4.29 -0.90 -20.40
C PHE A 4 3.40 -2.06 -20.83
N SER A 5 3.07 -2.93 -19.87
CA SER A 5 2.16 -4.05 -20.08
C SER A 5 1.03 -3.97 -19.07
N ALA A 6 -0.19 -3.74 -19.55
CA ALA A 6 -1.39 -3.70 -18.72
C ALA A 6 -1.57 -5.01 -17.94
N ASN A 7 -1.23 -6.16 -18.54
CA ASN A 7 -1.26 -7.45 -17.87
C ASN A 7 -0.24 -7.53 -16.72
N ALA A 8 0.98 -7.02 -16.93
CA ALA A 8 2.00 -7.02 -15.89
C ALA A 8 1.62 -6.06 -14.74
N ALA A 9 1.16 -4.85 -15.07
CA ALA A 9 0.67 -3.88 -14.09
C ALA A 9 -0.54 -4.43 -13.31
N SER A 10 -1.47 -5.10 -13.99
CA SER A 10 -2.61 -5.78 -13.36
C SER A 10 -2.15 -6.89 -12.41
N THR A 11 -1.18 -7.69 -12.83
CA THR A 11 -0.59 -8.74 -11.97
C THR A 11 0.01 -8.16 -10.69
N ILE A 12 0.74 -7.04 -10.79
CA ILE A 12 1.29 -6.34 -9.62
C ILE A 12 0.17 -5.79 -8.73
N ALA A 13 -0.86 -5.16 -9.31
CA ALA A 13 -2.01 -4.65 -8.55
C ALA A 13 -2.74 -5.78 -7.79
N LEU A 14 -2.92 -6.94 -8.41
CA LEU A 14 -3.50 -8.13 -7.76
C LEU A 14 -2.59 -8.74 -6.69
N SER A 15 -1.27 -8.68 -6.87
CA SER A 15 -0.29 -9.05 -5.84
C SER A 15 -0.44 -8.15 -4.61
N ILE A 16 -0.43 -6.83 -4.80
CA ILE A 16 -0.67 -5.83 -3.74
C ILE A 16 -1.97 -6.15 -3.01
N ALA A 17 -3.04 -6.46 -3.75
CA ALA A 17 -4.32 -6.80 -3.14
C ALA A 17 -4.23 -8.02 -2.24
N THR A 18 -3.67 -9.11 -2.75
CA THR A 18 -3.56 -10.39 -2.04
C THR A 18 -2.69 -10.26 -0.78
N GLN A 19 -1.54 -9.60 -0.90
CA GLN A 19 -0.63 -9.37 0.22
C GLN A 19 -1.24 -8.45 1.27
N SER A 20 -1.94 -7.39 0.86
CA SER A 20 -2.60 -6.46 1.78
C SER A 20 -3.69 -7.18 2.59
N GLN A 21 -4.52 -7.98 1.92
CA GLN A 21 -5.58 -8.75 2.59
C GLN A 21 -5.00 -9.77 3.59
N THR A 22 -3.95 -10.49 3.17
CA THR A 22 -3.26 -11.47 4.04
C THR A 22 -2.68 -10.77 5.27
N THR A 23 -1.98 -9.66 5.08
CA THR A 23 -1.36 -8.88 6.16
C THR A 23 -2.41 -8.32 7.12
N ALA A 24 -3.53 -7.79 6.61
CA ALA A 24 -4.64 -7.32 7.43
C ALA A 24 -5.22 -8.44 8.33
N SER A 25 -5.40 -9.64 7.78
CA SER A 25 -5.88 -10.80 8.54
C SER A 25 -4.92 -11.23 9.65
N GLN A 26 -3.62 -11.14 9.39
CA GLN A 26 -2.57 -11.44 10.36
C GLN A 26 -2.57 -10.43 11.51
N ILE A 27 -2.65 -9.13 11.18
CA ILE A 27 -2.76 -8.07 12.19
C ILE A 27 -4.02 -8.27 13.05
N THR A 28 -5.16 -8.57 12.42
CA THR A 28 -6.43 -8.80 13.12
C THR A 28 -6.33 -9.98 14.10
N SER A 29 -5.67 -11.06 13.68
CA SER A 29 -5.42 -12.24 14.52
C SER A 29 -4.47 -11.92 15.69
N ALA A 30 -3.46 -11.07 15.47
CA ALA A 30 -2.54 -10.62 16.51
C ALA A 30 -3.24 -9.76 17.58
N ILE A 31 -4.21 -8.92 17.19
CA ILE A 31 -5.01 -8.11 18.11
C ILE A 31 -5.99 -8.99 18.93
N GLY A 32 -6.54 -10.04 18.34
CA GLY A 32 -7.56 -10.91 18.94
C GLY A 32 -7.08 -11.83 20.07
N ASN A 33 -5.77 -11.89 20.36
CA ASN A 33 -5.18 -12.66 21.46
C ASN A 33 -4.63 -11.76 22.59
N PRO A 34 -5.44 -10.94 23.27
CA PRO A 34 -4.95 -10.25 24.47
C PRO A 34 -4.77 -11.28 25.59
N SER A 35 -3.53 -11.60 25.94
CA SER A 35 -3.24 -12.31 27.18
C SER A 35 -3.76 -11.47 28.35
N PRO A 36 -4.65 -12.00 29.22
CA PRO A 36 -5.29 -11.24 30.28
C PRO A 36 -4.30 -11.03 31.43
N SER A 37 -3.35 -10.11 31.27
CA SER A 37 -2.54 -9.63 32.37
C SER A 37 -3.21 -8.40 33.00
N PRO A 38 -3.65 -8.46 34.27
CA PRO A 38 -4.58 -7.49 34.85
C PRO A 38 -3.94 -6.14 35.24
N ASN A 39 -2.75 -5.78 34.72
CA ASN A 39 -1.99 -4.64 35.22
C ASN A 39 -1.26 -3.80 34.15
N VAL A 40 -1.68 -3.86 32.89
CA VAL A 40 -1.06 -3.08 31.81
C VAL A 40 -1.92 -1.86 31.50
N ALA A 41 -1.30 -0.68 31.53
CA ALA A 41 -1.92 0.57 31.06
C ALA A 41 -2.49 0.40 29.64
N PRO A 42 -3.55 1.14 29.23
CA PRO A 42 -4.09 1.02 27.89
C PRO A 42 -2.99 1.32 26.87
N SER A 43 -2.56 0.31 26.11
CA SER A 43 -1.60 0.54 25.02
C SER A 43 -2.34 1.08 23.79
N THR A 44 -1.72 2.06 23.13
CA THR A 44 -2.23 2.66 21.89
C THR A 44 -2.02 1.77 20.67
N THR A 45 -1.12 0.78 20.78
CA THR A 45 -0.71 -0.16 19.73
C THR A 45 -1.88 -0.93 19.09
N PRO A 46 -2.81 -1.57 19.84
CA PRO A 46 -3.88 -2.37 19.25
C PRO A 46 -4.85 -1.54 18.40
N ALA A 47 -5.13 -0.30 18.80
CA ALA A 47 -5.99 0.61 18.04
C ALA A 47 -5.31 1.06 16.74
N LYS A 48 -4.01 1.38 16.79
CA LYS A 48 -3.22 1.73 15.59
C LYS A 48 -3.11 0.54 14.63
N LEU A 49 -2.89 -0.66 15.14
CA LEU A 49 -2.86 -1.89 14.34
C LEU A 49 -4.22 -2.21 13.73
N ALA A 50 -5.32 -2.02 14.46
CA ALA A 50 -6.67 -2.17 13.91
C ALA A 50 -6.89 -1.19 12.75
N PHE A 51 -6.45 0.06 12.91
CA PHE A 51 -6.54 1.05 11.84
C PHE A 51 -5.69 0.69 10.63
N LEU A 52 -4.45 0.23 10.83
CA LEU A 52 -3.59 -0.27 9.74
C LEU A 52 -4.22 -1.46 9.02
N SER A 53 -4.83 -2.41 9.75
CA SER A 53 -5.59 -3.52 9.17
C SER A 53 -6.72 -3.02 8.27
N THR A 54 -7.52 -2.05 8.74
CA THR A 54 -8.56 -1.42 7.91
C THR A 54 -7.99 -0.76 6.66
N ARG A 55 -6.84 -0.07 6.76
CA ARG A 55 -6.18 0.54 5.60
C ARG A 55 -5.70 -0.48 4.58
N LEU A 56 -5.16 -1.60 5.04
CA LEU A 56 -4.76 -2.70 4.17
C LEU A 56 -5.95 -3.37 3.47
N GLN A 57 -7.09 -3.53 4.16
CA GLN A 57 -8.32 -4.02 3.52
C GLN A 57 -8.81 -3.06 2.43
N GLN A 58 -8.78 -1.75 2.69
CA GLN A 58 -9.12 -0.73 1.70
C GLN A 58 -8.17 -0.76 0.50
N LEU A 59 -6.85 -0.80 0.76
CA LEU A 59 -5.86 -0.91 -0.30
C LEU A 59 -6.08 -2.19 -1.12
N SER A 60 -6.39 -3.31 -0.47
CA SER A 60 -6.71 -4.55 -1.16
C SER A 60 -7.86 -4.39 -2.15
N GLN A 61 -8.95 -3.77 -1.72
CA GLN A 61 -10.10 -3.52 -2.58
C GLN A 61 -9.74 -2.63 -3.77
N HIS A 62 -9.05 -1.50 -3.52
CA HIS A 62 -8.69 -0.57 -4.59
C HIS A 62 -7.70 -1.19 -5.58
N ALA A 63 -6.70 -1.93 -5.09
CA ALA A 63 -5.70 -2.55 -5.94
C ALA A 63 -6.31 -3.67 -6.80
N HIS A 64 -7.30 -4.39 -6.28
CA HIS A 64 -8.09 -5.33 -7.06
C HIS A 64 -8.84 -4.63 -8.20
N GLN A 65 -9.56 -3.55 -7.88
CA GLN A 65 -10.30 -2.75 -8.86
C GLN A 65 -9.37 -2.15 -9.94
N LEU A 66 -8.17 -1.71 -9.56
CA LEU A 66 -7.16 -1.24 -10.51
C LEU A 66 -6.70 -2.39 -11.43
N GLY A 67 -6.47 -3.57 -10.87
CA GLY A 67 -6.11 -4.77 -11.63
C GLY A 67 -7.15 -5.11 -12.70
N GLU A 68 -8.43 -5.07 -12.36
CA GLU A 68 -9.54 -5.26 -13.30
C GLU A 68 -9.61 -4.12 -14.33
N ALA A 69 -9.56 -2.86 -13.88
CA ALA A 69 -9.62 -1.70 -14.76
C ALA A 69 -8.48 -1.67 -15.79
N LEU A 70 -7.28 -2.13 -15.42
CA LEU A 70 -6.15 -2.25 -16.34
C LEU A 70 -6.38 -3.28 -17.44
N LEU A 71 -7.06 -4.39 -17.14
CA LEU A 71 -7.37 -5.43 -18.12
C LEU A 71 -8.49 -5.00 -19.06
N ASP A 72 -9.45 -4.23 -18.54
CA ASP A 72 -10.62 -3.76 -19.29
C ASP A 72 -10.37 -2.45 -20.05
N ALA A 73 -9.30 -1.72 -19.72
CA ALA A 73 -9.00 -0.42 -20.33
C ALA A 73 -8.76 -0.54 -21.85
N LYS A 74 -9.53 0.23 -22.63
CA LYS A 74 -9.36 0.31 -24.09
C LYS A 74 -8.13 1.10 -24.51
N ALA A 75 -7.69 2.02 -23.66
CA ALA A 75 -6.50 2.83 -23.82
C ALA A 75 -5.92 3.17 -22.44
N VAL A 76 -4.61 3.33 -22.39
CA VAL A 76 -3.90 3.78 -21.20
C VAL A 76 -2.94 4.88 -21.64
N ALA A 77 -3.15 6.11 -21.18
CA ALA A 77 -2.34 7.25 -21.59
C ALA A 77 -0.87 7.11 -21.16
N GLY A 78 0.04 7.60 -21.98
CA GLY A 78 1.49 7.45 -21.79
C GLY A 78 1.97 7.94 -20.42
N SER A 79 1.47 9.08 -19.94
CA SER A 79 1.83 9.58 -18.60
C SER A 79 1.30 8.69 -17.48
N LEU A 80 0.12 8.09 -17.65
CA LEU A 80 -0.43 7.13 -16.68
C LEU A 80 0.39 5.83 -16.67
N GLN A 81 0.80 5.34 -17.85
CA GLN A 81 1.68 4.17 -17.96
C GLN A 81 3.00 4.40 -17.22
N ALA A 82 3.63 5.56 -17.44
CA ALA A 82 4.87 5.93 -16.77
C ALA A 82 4.69 5.99 -15.24
N GLY A 83 3.66 6.67 -14.77
CA GLY A 83 3.35 6.77 -13.34
C GLY A 83 3.07 5.41 -12.69
N LEU A 84 2.28 4.54 -13.33
CA LEU A 84 1.99 3.20 -12.81
C LEU A 84 3.21 2.27 -12.83
N SER A 85 4.06 2.40 -13.85
CA SER A 85 5.31 1.60 -13.95
C SER A 85 6.29 1.92 -12.82
N GLU A 86 6.25 3.15 -12.30
CA GLU A 86 7.05 3.57 -11.15
C GLU A 86 6.38 3.19 -9.83
N VAL A 87 5.10 3.51 -9.65
CA VAL A 87 4.43 3.42 -8.35
C VAL A 87 4.02 2.00 -7.97
N LEU A 88 3.66 1.13 -8.93
CA LEU A 88 3.19 -0.22 -8.58
C LEU A 88 4.28 -1.14 -8.02
N PRO A 89 5.49 -1.27 -8.61
CA PRO A 89 6.52 -2.18 -8.11
C PRO A 89 7.03 -1.83 -6.70
N GLU A 90 7.52 -0.62 -6.50
CA GLU A 90 6.72 0.33 -5.74
C GLU A 90 6.05 -0.12 -4.43
N ALA A 91 4.76 0.16 -4.45
CA ALA A 91 3.79 -0.23 -3.45
C ALA A 91 3.83 -1.72 -3.12
N ASP A 92 4.06 -2.60 -4.10
CA ASP A 92 4.17 -4.06 -3.85
C ASP A 92 5.33 -4.37 -2.91
N ALA A 93 6.50 -3.75 -3.11
CA ALA A 93 7.64 -3.90 -2.22
C ALA A 93 7.38 -3.31 -0.82
N ASP A 94 6.66 -2.19 -0.71
CA ASP A 94 6.25 -1.62 0.58
C ASP A 94 5.29 -2.55 1.35
N VAL A 95 4.25 -3.07 0.69
CA VAL A 95 3.32 -4.02 1.29
C VAL A 95 4.03 -5.30 1.70
N GLY A 96 4.97 -5.80 0.88
CA GLY A 96 5.79 -6.96 1.20
C GLY A 96 6.66 -6.77 2.45
N ARG A 97 7.30 -5.60 2.59
CA ARG A 97 8.08 -5.24 3.80
C ARG A 97 7.21 -5.20 5.06
N LEU A 98 6.00 -4.65 4.95
CA LEU A 98 5.06 -4.65 6.06
C LEU A 98 4.61 -6.08 6.41
N ALA A 99 4.31 -6.91 5.41
CA ALA A 99 3.94 -8.31 5.62
C ALA A 99 5.05 -9.09 6.35
N GLU A 100 6.32 -8.87 5.98
CA GLU A 100 7.48 -9.47 6.67
C GLU A 100 7.56 -8.98 8.13
N SER A 101 7.37 -7.68 8.35
CA SER A 101 7.39 -7.07 9.68
C SER A 101 6.29 -7.64 10.58
N VAL A 102 5.09 -7.84 10.05
CA VAL A 102 3.97 -8.48 10.75
C VAL A 102 4.23 -9.97 10.98
N GLY A 103 4.84 -10.67 10.02
CA GLY A 103 5.15 -12.09 10.11
C GLY A 103 6.15 -12.44 11.22
N LYS A 104 7.20 -11.61 11.42
CA LYS A 104 8.21 -11.80 12.48
C LYS A 104 7.61 -11.77 13.88
N VAL A 105 6.58 -10.96 14.12
CA VAL A 105 5.85 -10.84 15.40
C VAL A 105 5.17 -12.16 15.82
N LYS A 106 4.87 -13.05 14.87
CA LYS A 106 4.19 -14.33 15.13
C LYS A 106 5.17 -15.48 15.44
N GLY A 107 6.45 -15.33 15.10
CA GLY A 107 7.43 -16.43 15.07
C GLY A 107 8.43 -16.47 16.23
N GLU A 108 8.78 -15.32 16.82
CA GLU A 108 9.76 -15.22 17.90
C GLU A 108 9.11 -14.68 19.19
N ASP A 109 9.61 -15.15 20.34
CA ASP A 109 9.15 -14.77 21.67
C ASP A 109 8.92 -13.24 21.78
N VAL A 110 7.70 -12.89 22.17
CA VAL A 110 7.11 -11.55 22.18
C VAL A 110 7.77 -10.60 23.21
N GLU A 111 8.91 -10.98 23.79
CA GLU A 111 9.66 -10.13 24.71
C GLU A 111 10.43 -8.99 24.00
N GLY A 112 10.63 -9.05 22.68
CA GLY A 112 11.29 -7.97 21.91
C GLY A 112 10.57 -7.49 20.64
N GLY A 113 9.68 -8.30 20.05
CA GLY A 113 9.12 -8.08 18.71
C GLY A 113 7.76 -7.37 18.68
N ARG A 114 7.66 -6.14 19.20
CA ARG A 114 6.49 -5.28 18.91
C ARG A 114 6.74 -4.53 17.62
N ILE A 115 5.75 -4.47 16.73
CA ILE A 115 5.75 -3.46 15.65
C ILE A 115 5.85 -2.11 16.35
N ASP A 116 6.96 -1.41 16.16
CA ASP A 116 7.21 -0.11 16.76
C ASP A 116 6.04 0.83 16.44
N GLU A 117 5.49 1.51 17.45
CA GLU A 117 4.32 2.37 17.28
C GLU A 117 4.59 3.53 16.32
N GLY A 118 5.83 4.03 16.27
CA GLY A 118 6.25 5.06 15.31
C GLY A 118 6.26 4.54 13.88
N SER A 119 6.60 3.27 13.70
CA SER A 119 6.59 2.58 12.41
C SER A 119 5.17 2.33 11.90
N VAL A 120 4.19 2.06 12.77
CA VAL A 120 2.77 1.84 12.37
C VAL A 120 2.18 3.09 11.71
N ASP A 121 2.42 4.27 12.27
CA ASP A 121 1.91 5.52 11.70
C ASP A 121 2.50 5.78 10.30
N GLY A 122 3.79 5.50 10.11
CA GLY A 122 4.43 5.55 8.80
C GLY A 122 3.78 4.60 7.79
N TRP A 123 3.49 3.36 8.19
CA TRP A 123 2.80 2.39 7.34
C TRP A 123 1.39 2.84 6.95
N VAL A 124 0.63 3.37 7.90
CA VAL A 124 -0.72 3.92 7.65
C VAL A 124 -0.68 5.01 6.57
N GLU A 125 0.30 5.90 6.65
CA GLU A 125 0.45 6.99 5.68
C GLU A 125 0.86 6.48 4.29
N VAL A 126 1.79 5.52 4.22
CA VAL A 126 2.18 4.89 2.94
C VAL A 126 0.98 4.19 2.30
N MET A 127 0.24 3.36 3.04
CA MET A 127 -0.94 2.65 2.52
C MET A 127 -2.02 3.63 2.06
N ALA A 128 -2.19 4.76 2.75
CA ALA A 128 -3.13 5.81 2.35
C ALA A 128 -2.67 6.53 1.07
N ALA A 129 -1.38 6.81 0.92
CA ALA A 129 -0.83 7.43 -0.29
C ALA A 129 -0.98 6.49 -1.51
N VAL A 130 -0.60 5.22 -1.37
CA VAL A 130 -0.78 4.21 -2.41
C VAL A 130 -2.26 4.08 -2.79
N SER A 131 -3.16 4.00 -1.79
CA SER A 131 -4.59 3.92 -2.07
C SER A 131 -5.10 5.09 -2.90
N ARG A 132 -4.63 6.32 -2.65
CA ARG A 132 -5.02 7.49 -3.44
C ARG A 132 -4.55 7.39 -4.88
N VAL A 133 -3.31 6.97 -5.11
CA VAL A 133 -2.79 6.77 -6.47
C VAL A 133 -3.61 5.71 -7.20
N VAL A 134 -3.87 4.57 -6.54
CA VAL A 134 -4.64 3.46 -7.10
C VAL A 134 -6.07 3.91 -7.45
N ILE A 135 -6.77 4.60 -6.55
CA ILE A 135 -8.11 5.14 -6.82
C ILE A 135 -8.09 6.09 -8.02
N PHE A 136 -7.14 7.04 -8.03
CA PHE A 136 -7.03 8.01 -9.10
C PHE A 136 -6.77 7.33 -10.44
N ALA A 137 -5.79 6.41 -10.49
CA ALA A 137 -5.49 5.63 -11.69
C ALA A 137 -6.71 4.86 -12.19
N THR A 138 -7.44 4.18 -11.30
CA THR A 138 -8.69 3.47 -11.66
C THR A 138 -9.71 4.42 -12.27
N GLN A 139 -9.90 5.61 -11.70
CA GLN A 139 -10.81 6.62 -12.27
C GLN A 139 -10.38 7.07 -13.67
N ILE A 140 -9.08 7.29 -13.90
CA ILE A 140 -8.58 7.65 -15.24
C ILE A 140 -8.81 6.51 -16.23
N LEU A 141 -8.59 5.27 -15.84
CA LEU A 141 -8.80 4.10 -16.70
C LEU A 141 -10.27 3.90 -17.12
N THR A 142 -11.24 4.46 -16.39
CA THR A 142 -12.65 4.45 -16.83
C THR A 142 -12.95 5.37 -18.01
N ILE A 143 -11.98 6.21 -18.42
CA ILE A 143 -12.12 7.14 -19.53
C ILE A 143 -11.64 6.44 -20.81
N ASP A 144 -12.55 6.17 -21.74
CA ASP A 144 -12.26 5.49 -23.02
C ASP A 144 -11.45 6.33 -24.05
N ASN A 145 -10.86 7.45 -23.63
CA ASN A 145 -10.16 8.40 -24.51
C ASN A 145 -8.78 8.77 -23.95
N GLU A 146 -7.73 8.39 -24.67
CA GLU A 146 -6.33 8.60 -24.27
C GLU A 146 -5.97 10.08 -24.08
N ALA A 147 -6.43 10.98 -24.96
CA ALA A 147 -6.12 12.40 -24.85
C ALA A 147 -6.78 13.05 -23.62
N GLU A 148 -7.98 12.61 -23.25
CA GLU A 148 -8.63 13.05 -22.02
C GLU A 148 -7.96 12.47 -20.78
N GLN A 149 -7.52 11.21 -20.82
CA GLN A 149 -6.69 10.63 -19.76
C GLN A 149 -5.40 11.45 -19.57
N GLU A 150 -4.71 11.80 -20.66
CA GLU A 150 -3.49 12.61 -20.62
C GLU A 150 -3.76 14.01 -20.04
N ARG A 151 -4.86 14.67 -20.44
CA ARG A 151 -5.28 15.96 -19.87
C ARG A 151 -5.51 15.89 -18.36
N ARG A 152 -6.02 14.75 -17.86
CA ARG A 152 -6.20 14.53 -16.42
C ARG A 152 -4.86 14.30 -15.72
N MET A 153 -3.93 13.59 -16.35
CA MET A 153 -2.57 13.40 -15.85
C MET A 153 -1.76 14.70 -15.80
N ASP A 154 -2.09 15.67 -16.65
CA ASP A 154 -1.47 17.00 -16.66
C ASP A 154 -1.92 17.92 -15.51
N HIS A 155 -3.01 17.56 -14.81
CA HIS A 155 -3.52 18.33 -13.68
C HIS A 155 -2.55 18.29 -12.49
N GLU A 156 -2.49 19.37 -11.71
CA GLU A 156 -1.57 19.47 -10.55
C GLU A 156 -1.77 18.33 -9.55
N GLU A 157 -3.03 17.94 -9.29
CA GLU A 157 -3.35 16.81 -8.42
C GLU A 157 -2.71 15.48 -8.88
N ALA A 158 -2.74 15.20 -10.18
CA ALA A 158 -2.11 13.99 -10.73
C ALA A 158 -0.58 14.06 -10.57
N LYS A 159 -0.01 15.22 -10.89
CA LYS A 159 1.44 15.46 -10.69
C LYS A 159 1.81 15.27 -9.24
N GLU A 160 1.07 15.83 -8.30
CA GLU A 160 1.32 15.64 -6.86
C GLU A 160 1.23 14.16 -6.47
N LEU A 161 0.22 13.43 -6.93
CA LEU A 161 0.05 12.01 -6.58
C LEU A 161 1.19 11.13 -7.10
N PHE A 162 1.67 11.36 -8.33
CA PHE A 162 2.70 10.54 -8.96
C PHE A 162 4.13 11.06 -8.74
N THR A 163 4.33 12.31 -8.33
CA THR A 163 5.65 12.88 -8.01
C THR A 163 5.89 13.09 -6.51
N ALA A 164 4.88 12.89 -5.67
CA ALA A 164 4.95 13.17 -4.24
C ALA A 164 6.24 12.58 -3.62
N PRO A 165 7.12 13.45 -3.09
CA PRO A 165 8.24 13.04 -2.25
C PRO A 165 7.78 12.28 -1.00
N GLY A 166 6.48 12.23 -0.69
CA GLY A 166 5.93 11.52 0.46
C GLY A 166 6.11 10.00 0.40
N LEU A 167 6.12 9.43 -0.82
CA LEU A 167 6.40 8.01 -1.05
C LEU A 167 7.93 7.78 -0.90
N VAL A 168 8.78 8.60 -1.52
CA VAL A 168 10.25 8.47 -1.57
C VAL A 168 11.00 8.93 -0.29
N ARG A 169 10.60 10.02 0.37
CA ARG A 169 11.27 10.57 1.58
C ARG A 169 10.89 9.83 2.86
N LYS A 170 9.68 9.30 2.99
CA LYS A 170 9.30 8.47 4.15
C LYS A 170 9.88 7.06 4.09
N ARG A 171 10.20 6.58 2.88
CA ARG A 171 10.96 5.34 2.61
C ARG A 171 12.34 5.32 3.28
N VAL A 172 13.03 6.47 3.35
CA VAL A 172 14.34 6.57 4.04
C VAL A 172 14.19 6.34 5.54
N SER A 173 13.19 6.94 6.17
CA SER A 173 12.96 6.75 7.62
C SER A 173 12.47 5.35 7.99
N LEU A 174 11.65 4.70 7.17
CA LEU A 174 11.23 3.30 7.40
C LEU A 174 12.39 2.31 7.18
N GLY A 175 13.26 2.55 6.19
CA GLY A 175 14.46 1.74 5.95
C GLY A 175 15.53 1.86 7.05
N GLU A 176 15.57 2.98 7.78
CA GLU A 176 16.42 3.16 8.97
C GLU A 176 15.82 2.50 10.22
N LEU A 177 14.49 2.51 10.37
CA LEU A 177 13.77 1.84 11.46
C LEU A 177 13.91 0.31 11.40
N VAL A 178 13.85 -0.30 10.21
CA VAL A 178 13.98 -1.76 10.04
C VAL A 178 15.44 -2.26 10.19
N LYS A 179 16.45 -1.39 10.01
CA LYS A 179 17.86 -1.76 10.22
C LYS A 179 18.32 -1.67 11.68
N SER A 180 17.51 -1.06 12.54
CA SER A 180 17.85 -0.77 13.95
C SER A 180 17.16 -1.71 14.94
N ALA A 181 16.36 -2.66 14.45
CA ALA A 181 15.72 -3.75 15.19
C ALA A 181 16.34 -5.08 14.79
#